data_AF-A0A804NVU1-F1
#
_entry.id   AF-A0A804NVU1-F1
#
_cell.length_a   1.000
_cell.length_b   1.000
_cell.length_c   1.000
_cell.angle_alpha   90.00
_cell.angle_beta   90.00
_cell.angle_gamma   90.00
#
_symmetry.space_group_name_H-M   'P 1'
#
loop_
_entity.id
_entity.type
_entity.pdbx_description
1 polymer ?
#
loop_
_entity_poly.entity_id
_entity_poly.type
_entity_poly.pdbx_seq_one_letter_code
_entity_poly.pdbx_strand_id
1 'polypeptide(L)'
;MKLGLRLLQERAKSDSFWWPYIANLPETFTVPIFFPGEDIKNLQYAPILHQVNKRCRFLLEFEKEVQQKLHTVPLVDHPFYGQDVNSSSLGWAMSAASSRAFRLHGEVPMLLPLIDMCNHSFNPNARIVQERSVNSLDMSVKVLAEKKIKQNEAITLNYGCYPNDFFLLDYGFVITQNPYDQVELSYDGALLDAASMAAGVSSPNFSAPAKWQQDILSQLNLHGEGAVLKVSLGGPDVVDGRLLAALRVLLADDPEAVHKHDLNTLMSLDVQVPLGPTVEASALRTVLALCAIALQHFHTKIMDDQAILGGGPPLITQLAVQFRLQKKFTIVDVMQNISRRIKMLS
;
A
#
# COMPACT_ATOMS: atom_id res chain seq x y z
N MET A 1 -5.24 -13.55 10.44
CA MET A 1 -5.14 -15.02 10.53
C MET A 1 -6.35 -15.69 11.19
N LYS A 2 -6.88 -15.21 12.34
CA LYS A 2 -8.05 -15.83 13.02
C LYS A 2 -9.23 -16.20 12.09
N LEU A 3 -9.72 -15.26 11.29
CA LEU A 3 -10.80 -15.49 10.30
C LEU A 3 -10.39 -16.54 9.25
N GLY A 4 -9.15 -16.49 8.76
CA GLY A 4 -8.62 -17.49 7.82
C GLY A 4 -8.57 -18.89 8.41
N LEU A 5 -8.16 -19.05 9.68
CA LEU A 5 -8.21 -20.36 10.35
C LEU A 5 -9.63 -20.89 10.49
N ARG A 6 -10.61 -20.01 10.81
CA ARG A 6 -12.02 -20.41 10.83
C ARG A 6 -12.49 -20.85 9.45
N LEU A 7 -12.08 -20.16 8.39
CA LEU A 7 -12.38 -20.55 7.02
C LEU A 7 -11.77 -21.92 6.66
N LEU A 8 -10.53 -22.21 7.07
CA LEU A 8 -9.91 -23.52 6.87
C LEU A 8 -10.65 -24.63 7.63
N GLN A 9 -11.04 -24.36 8.88
CA GLN A 9 -11.82 -25.31 9.67
C GLN A 9 -13.15 -25.65 8.99
N GLU A 10 -13.89 -24.65 8.52
CA GLU A 10 -15.14 -24.88 7.80
C GLU A 10 -14.91 -25.59 6.45
N ARG A 11 -13.83 -25.26 5.75
CA ARG A 11 -13.45 -25.93 4.49
C ARG A 11 -13.09 -27.40 4.68
N ALA A 12 -12.53 -27.77 5.83
CA ALA A 12 -12.18 -29.14 6.15
C ALA A 12 -13.40 -30.02 6.51
N LYS A 13 -14.52 -29.39 6.85
CA LYS A 13 -15.76 -30.07 7.28
C LYS A 13 -16.61 -30.45 6.06
N SER A 14 -16.88 -31.74 5.88
CA SER A 14 -17.66 -32.27 4.75
C SER A 14 -19.13 -31.81 4.70
N ASP A 15 -19.72 -31.53 5.86
CA ASP A 15 -21.10 -31.06 6.05
C ASP A 15 -21.14 -29.59 6.53
N SER A 16 -20.16 -28.76 6.11
CA SER A 16 -20.15 -27.35 6.48
C SER A 16 -21.37 -26.62 5.93
N PHE A 17 -22.07 -25.90 6.81
CA PHE A 17 -23.12 -24.96 6.43
C PHE A 17 -22.62 -23.91 5.41
N TRP A 18 -21.34 -23.53 5.50
CA TRP A 18 -20.72 -22.53 4.64
C TRP A 18 -20.17 -23.10 3.33
N TRP A 19 -20.29 -24.41 3.09
CA TRP A 19 -19.75 -25.04 1.88
C TRP A 19 -20.22 -24.37 0.57
N PRO A 20 -21.49 -23.96 0.39
CA PRO A 20 -21.91 -23.26 -0.82
C PRO A 20 -21.14 -21.96 -1.07
N TYR A 21 -20.76 -21.23 -0.02
CA TYR A 21 -19.92 -20.05 -0.14
C TYR A 21 -18.45 -20.43 -0.41
N ILE A 22 -17.91 -21.36 0.38
CA ILE A 22 -16.51 -21.80 0.27
C ILE A 22 -16.19 -22.35 -1.12
N ALA A 23 -17.12 -23.11 -1.72
CA ALA A 23 -16.98 -23.67 -3.06
C ALA A 23 -17.00 -22.60 -4.18
N ASN A 24 -17.47 -21.38 -3.90
CA ASN A 24 -17.44 -20.25 -4.83
C ASN A 24 -16.23 -19.33 -4.62
N LEU A 25 -15.39 -19.59 -3.60
CA LEU A 25 -14.14 -18.85 -3.43
C LEU A 25 -13.10 -19.25 -4.48
N PRO A 26 -12.17 -18.35 -4.85
CA PRO A 26 -11.07 -18.70 -5.73
C PRO A 26 -10.24 -19.86 -5.17
N GLU A 27 -9.94 -20.84 -6.02
CA GLU A 27 -9.02 -21.93 -5.67
C GLU A 27 -7.60 -21.39 -5.44
N THR A 28 -7.22 -20.37 -6.22
CA THR A 28 -5.92 -19.70 -6.15
C THR A 28 -6.08 -18.19 -6.17
N PHE A 29 -5.17 -17.47 -5.51
CA PHE A 29 -5.13 -16.01 -5.51
C PHE A 29 -3.89 -15.51 -6.26
N THR A 30 -4.00 -14.33 -6.85
CA THR A 30 -2.93 -13.65 -7.59
C THR A 30 -2.15 -12.67 -6.71
N VAL A 31 -2.02 -12.96 -5.41
CA VAL A 31 -1.18 -12.17 -4.52
C VAL A 31 0.29 -12.62 -4.61
N PRO A 32 1.27 -11.73 -4.39
CA PRO A 32 2.69 -12.04 -4.60
C PRO A 32 3.25 -13.24 -3.83
N ILE A 33 2.70 -13.63 -2.68
CA ILE A 33 3.19 -14.82 -1.95
C ILE A 33 3.05 -16.13 -2.75
N PHE A 34 2.24 -16.14 -3.82
CA PHE A 34 2.07 -17.26 -4.74
C PHE A 34 2.80 -17.06 -6.07
N PHE A 35 3.53 -15.95 -6.25
CA PHE A 35 4.24 -15.70 -7.50
C PHE A 35 5.45 -16.63 -7.61
N PRO A 36 5.76 -17.12 -8.82
CA PRO A 36 7.02 -17.80 -9.07
C PRO A 36 8.19 -16.81 -8.87
N GLY A 37 9.37 -17.35 -8.56
CA GLY A 37 10.53 -16.54 -8.20
C GLY A 37 10.97 -15.55 -9.30
N GLU A 38 10.73 -15.87 -10.57
CA GLU A 38 10.98 -14.94 -11.68
C GLU A 38 10.03 -13.73 -11.66
N ASP A 39 8.76 -13.93 -11.33
CA ASP A 39 7.78 -12.85 -11.27
C ASP A 39 7.92 -12.00 -10.00
N ILE A 40 8.40 -12.59 -8.91
CA ILE A 40 8.85 -11.82 -7.74
C ILE A 40 9.96 -10.85 -8.16
N LYS A 41 10.96 -11.31 -8.92
CA LYS A 41 12.03 -10.43 -9.45
C LYS A 41 11.48 -9.37 -10.40
N ASN A 42 10.43 -9.69 -11.14
CA ASN A 42 9.77 -8.73 -12.04
C ASN A 42 9.10 -7.55 -11.31
N LEU A 43 8.82 -7.64 -10.00
CA LEU A 43 8.28 -6.49 -9.25
C LEU A 43 9.26 -5.32 -9.14
N GLN A 44 10.58 -5.59 -9.14
CA GLN A 44 11.66 -4.58 -9.12
C GLN A 44 11.47 -3.45 -8.10
N TYR A 45 10.85 -3.73 -6.96
CA TYR A 45 10.48 -2.71 -5.99
C TYR A 45 10.66 -3.21 -4.55
N ALA A 46 11.65 -2.66 -3.85
CA ALA A 46 12.08 -3.17 -2.56
C ALA A 46 10.97 -3.20 -1.47
N PRO A 47 10.10 -2.17 -1.34
CA PRO A 47 9.07 -2.16 -0.30
C PRO A 47 8.10 -3.34 -0.39
N ILE A 48 7.58 -3.66 -1.58
CA ILE A 48 6.68 -4.81 -1.73
C ILE A 48 7.43 -6.13 -1.52
N LEU A 49 8.66 -6.26 -2.01
CA LEU A 49 9.49 -7.46 -1.81
C LEU A 49 9.74 -7.74 -0.32
N HIS A 50 9.99 -6.69 0.47
CA HIS A 50 10.13 -6.81 1.91
C HIS A 50 8.85 -7.35 2.55
N GLN A 51 7.67 -6.85 2.15
CA GLN A 51 6.38 -7.33 2.68
C GLN A 51 6.10 -8.78 2.30
N VAL A 52 6.40 -9.18 1.06
CA VAL A 52 6.26 -10.57 0.62
C VAL A 52 7.12 -11.50 1.46
N ASN A 53 8.41 -11.19 1.61
CA ASN A 53 9.33 -11.98 2.43
C ASN A 53 8.87 -12.08 3.88
N LYS A 54 8.37 -10.98 4.46
CA LYS A 54 7.80 -10.97 5.82
C LYS A 54 6.58 -11.88 5.94
N ARG A 55 5.67 -11.86 4.96
CA ARG A 55 4.48 -12.73 4.94
C ARG A 55 4.85 -14.19 4.78
N CYS A 56 5.75 -14.53 3.86
CA CYS A 56 6.24 -15.90 3.67
C CYS A 56 6.89 -16.44 4.94
N ARG A 57 7.77 -15.66 5.58
CA ARG A 57 8.41 -16.05 6.85
C ARG A 57 7.38 -16.30 7.95
N PHE A 58 6.44 -15.37 8.11
CA PHE A 58 5.36 -15.53 9.09
C PHE A 58 4.55 -16.81 8.84
N LEU A 59 4.19 -17.12 7.59
CA LEU A 59 3.44 -18.33 7.27
C LEU A 59 4.21 -19.61 7.60
N LEU A 60 5.52 -19.65 7.33
CA LEU A 60 6.38 -20.80 7.65
C LEU A 60 6.59 -20.98 9.15
N GLU A 61 6.75 -19.90 9.90
CA GLU A 61 6.84 -19.93 11.36
C GLU A 61 5.52 -20.36 11.98
N PHE A 62 4.41 -19.83 11.46
CA PHE A 62 3.07 -20.13 11.96
C PHE A 62 2.65 -21.58 11.64
N GLU A 63 3.04 -22.13 10.49
CA GLU A 63 2.87 -23.55 10.18
C GLU A 63 3.48 -24.45 11.26
N LYS A 64 4.72 -24.16 11.67
CA LYS A 64 5.39 -24.93 12.74
C LYS A 64 4.63 -24.85 14.06
N GLU A 65 4.16 -23.65 14.41
CA GLU A 65 3.39 -23.43 15.64
C GLU A 65 2.05 -24.19 15.61
N VAL A 66 1.37 -24.22 14.46
CA VAL A 66 0.13 -24.97 14.26
C VAL A 66 0.39 -26.48 14.35
N GLN A 67 1.41 -27.00 13.65
CA GLN A 67 1.78 -28.42 13.72
C GLN A 67 2.12 -28.85 15.15
N GLN A 68 2.90 -28.04 15.88
CA GLN A 68 3.21 -28.29 17.29
C GLN A 68 1.98 -28.27 18.20
N LYS A 69 0.92 -27.52 17.88
CA LYS A 69 -0.32 -27.56 18.67
C LYS A 69 -1.22 -28.72 18.29
N LEU A 70 -1.18 -29.16 17.04
CA LEU A 70 -2.07 -30.20 16.52
C LEU A 70 -1.54 -31.63 16.69
N HIS A 71 -0.22 -31.85 16.76
CA HIS A 71 0.35 -33.19 16.77
C HIS A 71 -0.08 -34.08 17.95
N THR A 72 -0.53 -33.49 19.06
CA THR A 72 -1.04 -34.22 20.24
C THR A 72 -2.56 -34.29 20.31
N VAL A 73 -3.28 -33.64 19.38
CA VAL A 73 -4.74 -33.58 19.40
C VAL A 73 -5.30 -34.86 18.77
N PRO A 74 -6.14 -35.64 19.48
CA PRO A 74 -6.79 -36.81 18.92
C PRO A 74 -7.61 -36.47 17.68
N LEU A 75 -7.73 -37.40 16.73
CA LEU A 75 -8.46 -37.17 15.46
C LEU A 75 -9.90 -36.68 15.68
N VAL A 76 -10.58 -37.19 16.72
CA VAL A 76 -11.96 -36.81 17.07
C VAL A 76 -12.08 -35.34 17.49
N ASP A 77 -11.01 -34.77 18.06
CA ASP A 77 -10.94 -33.39 18.52
C ASP A 77 -10.13 -32.50 17.55
N HIS A 78 -9.62 -33.06 16.45
CA HIS A 78 -8.75 -32.34 15.52
C HIS A 78 -9.56 -31.26 14.79
N PRO A 79 -9.23 -29.96 14.94
CA PRO A 79 -10.07 -28.87 14.45
C PRO A 79 -10.19 -28.80 12.93
N PHE A 80 -9.31 -29.51 12.21
CA PHE A 80 -9.31 -29.63 10.75
C PHE A 80 -9.58 -31.07 10.27
N TYR A 81 -10.21 -31.92 11.08
CA TYR A 81 -10.63 -33.28 10.68
C TYR A 81 -9.48 -34.15 10.13
N GLY A 82 -8.30 -34.06 10.75
CA GLY A 82 -7.09 -34.76 10.33
C GLY A 82 -6.41 -34.23 9.06
N GLN A 83 -6.89 -33.13 8.46
CA GLN A 83 -6.23 -32.51 7.31
C GLN A 83 -4.99 -31.72 7.72
N ASP A 84 -3.95 -31.78 6.90
CA ASP A 84 -2.71 -31.04 7.10
C ASP A 84 -2.91 -29.53 6.90
N VAL A 85 -2.44 -28.75 7.87
CA VAL A 85 -2.39 -27.29 7.79
C VAL A 85 -0.94 -26.88 7.55
N ASN A 86 -0.63 -26.58 6.28
CA ASN A 86 0.69 -26.15 5.84
C ASN A 86 0.69 -24.69 5.40
N SER A 87 1.86 -24.15 5.09
CA SER A 87 2.03 -22.76 4.61
C SER A 87 1.21 -22.44 3.36
N SER A 88 0.92 -23.43 2.50
CA SER A 88 0.07 -23.22 1.32
C SER A 88 -1.40 -23.02 1.69
N SER A 89 -1.96 -23.86 2.57
CA SER A 89 -3.35 -23.70 3.03
C SER A 89 -3.52 -22.45 3.92
N LEU A 90 -2.53 -22.15 4.77
CA LEU A 90 -2.47 -20.91 5.55
C LEU A 90 -2.38 -19.67 4.66
N GLY A 91 -1.56 -19.72 3.60
CA GLY A 91 -1.45 -18.67 2.61
C GLY A 91 -2.79 -18.44 1.90
N TRP A 92 -3.45 -19.51 1.44
CA TRP A 92 -4.75 -19.42 0.78
C TRP A 92 -5.79 -18.78 1.69
N ALA A 93 -5.85 -19.21 2.95
CA ALA A 93 -6.80 -18.70 3.92
C ALA A 93 -6.52 -17.24 4.32
N MET A 94 -5.24 -16.86 4.39
CA MET A 94 -4.83 -15.47 4.60
C MET A 94 -5.31 -14.60 3.45
N SER A 95 -5.08 -15.02 2.21
CA SER A 95 -5.47 -14.29 1.00
C SER A 95 -6.98 -14.20 0.84
N ALA A 96 -7.72 -15.28 1.12
CA ALA A 96 -9.18 -15.25 1.12
C ALA A 96 -9.71 -14.27 2.16
N ALA A 97 -9.15 -14.26 3.37
CA ALA A 97 -9.56 -13.32 4.41
C ALA A 97 -9.15 -11.86 4.09
N SER A 98 -7.94 -11.61 3.60
CA SER A 98 -7.47 -10.24 3.33
C SER A 98 -8.20 -9.59 2.15
N SER A 99 -8.51 -10.37 1.11
CA SER A 99 -9.13 -9.85 -0.11
C SER A 99 -10.64 -9.66 -0.02
N ARG A 100 -11.32 -10.32 0.92
CA ARG A 100 -12.80 -10.41 0.95
C ARG A 100 -13.45 -10.04 2.27
N ALA A 101 -12.67 -9.87 3.34
CA ALA A 101 -13.26 -9.55 4.64
C ALA A 101 -13.65 -8.07 4.74
N PHE A 102 -14.84 -7.83 5.29
CA PHE A 102 -15.36 -6.51 5.63
C PHE A 102 -15.26 -6.27 7.13
N ARG A 103 -15.08 -5.00 7.52
CA ARG A 103 -15.25 -4.54 8.89
C ARG A 103 -16.50 -3.67 8.95
N LEU A 104 -17.54 -4.17 9.60
CA LEU A 104 -18.81 -3.45 9.83
C LEU A 104 -18.79 -2.78 11.22
N HIS A 105 -19.92 -2.29 11.76
CA HIS A 105 -20.02 -1.65 13.09
C HIS A 105 -19.69 -2.58 14.29
N GLY A 106 -18.46 -3.09 14.31
CA GLY A 106 -17.86 -4.07 15.19
C GLY A 106 -16.57 -4.51 14.50
N GLU A 107 -15.42 -4.15 15.05
CA GLU A 107 -14.08 -4.21 14.41
C GLU A 107 -13.62 -5.61 13.95
N VAL A 108 -14.43 -6.64 14.19
CA VAL A 108 -14.15 -8.02 13.82
C VAL A 108 -14.32 -8.19 12.30
N PRO A 109 -13.29 -8.63 11.58
CA PRO A 109 -13.40 -8.90 10.15
C PRO A 109 -14.35 -10.08 9.88
N MET A 110 -15.21 -9.94 8.88
CA MET A 110 -16.21 -10.94 8.49
C MET A 110 -16.21 -11.18 6.98
N LEU A 111 -16.45 -12.41 6.55
CA LEU A 111 -16.75 -12.73 5.16
C LEU A 111 -18.26 -12.57 4.94
N LEU A 112 -18.64 -11.87 3.87
CA LEU A 112 -20.03 -11.58 3.55
C LEU A 112 -20.37 -12.22 2.20
N PRO A 113 -20.87 -13.48 2.19
CA PRO A 113 -21.20 -14.17 0.96
C PRO A 113 -22.11 -13.34 0.05
N LEU A 114 -21.88 -13.42 -1.27
CA LEU A 114 -22.50 -12.62 -2.34
C LEU A 114 -22.05 -11.16 -2.37
N ILE A 115 -21.94 -10.48 -1.22
CA ILE A 115 -21.48 -9.08 -1.16
C ILE A 115 -20.02 -8.97 -1.59
N ASP A 116 -19.19 -9.91 -1.13
CA ASP A 116 -17.76 -9.99 -1.43
C ASP A 116 -17.43 -10.34 -2.90
N MET A 117 -18.44 -10.55 -3.75
CA MET A 117 -18.30 -10.74 -5.19
C MET A 117 -18.30 -9.43 -5.98
N CYS A 118 -18.69 -8.30 -5.36
CA CYS A 118 -18.68 -7.00 -6.01
C CYS A 118 -17.25 -6.48 -6.14
N ASN A 119 -16.80 -6.16 -7.36
CA ASN A 119 -15.44 -5.68 -7.62
C ASN A 119 -15.21 -4.22 -7.20
N HIS A 120 -13.93 -3.84 -7.09
CA HIS A 120 -13.50 -2.49 -6.78
C HIS A 120 -13.80 -1.47 -7.89
N SER A 121 -14.20 -0.26 -7.50
CA SER A 121 -14.17 0.96 -8.33
C SER A 121 -13.98 2.19 -7.42
N PHE A 122 -13.16 3.15 -7.85
CA PHE A 122 -13.09 4.48 -7.21
C PHE A 122 -14.33 5.34 -7.46
N ASN A 123 -15.15 4.99 -8.46
CA ASN A 123 -16.46 5.58 -8.72
C ASN A 123 -17.54 4.47 -8.66
N PRO A 124 -17.80 3.93 -7.46
CA PRO A 124 -18.69 2.79 -7.31
C PRO A 124 -20.12 3.14 -7.75
N ASN A 125 -20.91 2.10 -8.05
CA ASN A 125 -22.33 2.25 -8.34
C ASN A 125 -23.23 1.73 -7.22
N ALA A 126 -22.64 1.16 -6.17
CA ALA A 126 -23.33 0.72 -4.98
C ALA A 126 -22.48 0.95 -3.72
N ARG A 127 -23.14 0.90 -2.56
CA ARG A 127 -22.50 0.93 -1.24
C ARG A 127 -23.06 -0.14 -0.33
N ILE A 128 -22.27 -0.50 0.68
CA ILE A 128 -22.72 -1.39 1.75
C ILE A 128 -23.48 -0.57 2.80
N VAL A 129 -24.62 -1.09 3.23
CA VAL A 129 -25.43 -0.53 4.30
C VAL A 129 -25.70 -1.59 5.34
N GLN A 130 -25.56 -1.19 6.59
CA GLN A 130 -25.85 -2.01 7.74
C GLN A 130 -27.09 -1.45 8.43
N GLU A 131 -28.12 -2.26 8.55
CA GLU A 131 -29.34 -1.90 9.26
C GLU A 131 -29.48 -2.81 10.47
N ARG A 132 -29.62 -2.19 11.65
CA ARG A 132 -30.02 -2.89 12.87
C ARG A 132 -31.53 -2.78 13.00
N SER A 133 -32.20 -3.91 13.15
CA SER A 133 -33.60 -3.92 13.51
C SER A 133 -33.78 -3.25 14.88
N VAL A 134 -34.77 -2.37 15.01
CA VAL A 134 -35.09 -1.73 16.30
C VAL A 134 -35.65 -2.76 17.29
N ASN A 135 -36.22 -3.85 16.78
CA ASN A 135 -36.94 -4.86 17.55
C ASN A 135 -36.26 -6.24 17.58
N SER A 136 -35.10 -6.41 16.95
CA SER A 136 -34.32 -7.65 17.02
C SER A 136 -32.82 -7.39 17.05
N LEU A 137 -32.05 -8.36 17.55
CA LEU A 137 -30.59 -8.34 17.48
C LEU A 137 -30.07 -8.61 16.06
N ASP A 138 -30.97 -8.82 15.08
CA ASP A 138 -30.60 -9.13 13.72
C ASP A 138 -29.99 -7.92 13.03
N MET A 139 -28.78 -8.12 12.57
CA MET A 139 -28.06 -7.20 11.71
C MET A 139 -28.26 -7.65 10.27
N SER A 140 -28.85 -6.79 9.45
CA SER A 140 -28.89 -7.01 8.00
C SER A 140 -27.81 -6.18 7.32
N VAL A 141 -27.12 -6.80 6.37
CA VAL A 141 -26.11 -6.14 5.53
C VAL A 141 -26.60 -6.17 4.10
N LYS A 142 -26.65 -5.01 3.46
CA LYS A 142 -27.24 -4.82 2.14
C LYS A 142 -26.25 -4.11 1.22
N VAL A 143 -26.33 -4.42 -0.07
CA VAL A 143 -25.69 -3.62 -1.13
C VAL A 143 -26.78 -2.76 -1.75
N LEU A 144 -26.70 -1.44 -1.54
CA LEU A 144 -27.65 -0.48 -2.10
C LEU A 144 -27.03 0.18 -3.32
N ALA A 145 -27.74 0.12 -4.45
CA ALA A 145 -27.39 0.90 -5.62
C ALA A 145 -27.52 2.40 -5.33
N GLU A 146 -26.49 3.17 -5.68
CA GLU A 146 -26.46 4.63 -5.51
C GLU A 146 -26.83 5.38 -6.79
N LYS A 147 -26.82 4.68 -7.92
CA LYS A 147 -27.23 5.18 -9.23
C LYS A 147 -27.98 4.10 -10.00
N LYS A 148 -28.65 4.48 -11.08
CA LYS A 148 -29.31 3.52 -11.99
C LYS A 148 -28.24 2.66 -12.65
N ILE A 149 -28.28 1.34 -12.41
CA ILE A 149 -27.36 0.35 -12.99
C ILE A 149 -28.06 -0.31 -14.16
N LYS A 150 -27.41 -0.35 -15.33
CA LYS A 150 -27.99 -0.99 -16.54
C LYS A 150 -27.93 -2.50 -16.43
N GLN A 151 -28.77 -3.19 -17.20
CA GLN A 151 -28.66 -4.64 -17.36
C GLN A 151 -27.25 -4.99 -17.87
N ASN A 152 -26.65 -6.03 -17.29
CA ASN A 152 -25.28 -6.50 -17.57
C ASN A 152 -24.15 -5.55 -17.15
N GLU A 153 -24.45 -4.43 -16.46
CA GLU A 153 -23.42 -3.60 -15.84
C GLU A 153 -23.01 -4.19 -14.49
N ALA A 154 -21.71 -4.29 -14.24
CA ALA A 154 -21.20 -4.85 -12.99
C ALA A 154 -21.55 -3.96 -11.79
N ILE A 155 -21.99 -4.58 -10.69
CA ILE A 155 -22.13 -3.88 -9.41
C ILE A 155 -20.73 -3.74 -8.81
N THR A 156 -20.36 -2.52 -8.43
CA THR A 156 -19.03 -2.18 -7.93
C THR A 156 -19.11 -1.44 -6.60
N LEU A 157 -18.16 -1.76 -5.73
CA LEU A 157 -17.95 -1.14 -4.42
C LEU A 157 -16.61 -0.41 -4.41
N ASN A 158 -16.42 0.54 -3.50
CA ASN A 158 -15.11 1.10 -3.23
C ASN A 158 -14.48 0.34 -2.05
N TYR A 159 -13.43 -0.43 -2.33
CA TYR A 159 -12.67 -1.15 -1.29
C TYR A 159 -11.82 -0.24 -0.40
N GLY A 160 -11.61 1.01 -0.83
CA GLY A 160 -10.79 2.01 -0.18
C GLY A 160 -9.83 2.69 -1.14
N CYS A 161 -9.30 3.83 -0.71
CA CYS A 161 -8.38 4.67 -1.48
C CYS A 161 -6.93 4.28 -1.18
N TYR A 162 -6.46 3.19 -1.79
CA TYR A 162 -5.17 2.58 -1.47
C TYR A 162 -4.18 2.59 -2.64
N PRO A 163 -2.86 2.57 -2.37
CA PRO A 163 -1.86 2.42 -3.41
C PRO A 163 -1.84 1.00 -3.99
N ASN A 164 -1.19 0.84 -5.14
CA ASN A 164 -1.10 -0.46 -5.81
C ASN A 164 -0.32 -1.50 -5.01
N ASP A 165 0.54 -1.12 -4.05
CA ASP A 165 1.19 -2.06 -3.12
C ASP A 165 0.15 -2.84 -2.34
N PHE A 166 -0.85 -2.13 -1.83
CA PHE A 166 -1.91 -2.69 -1.02
C PHE A 166 -2.85 -3.55 -1.85
N PHE A 167 -3.29 -3.05 -3.01
CA PHE A 167 -4.14 -3.83 -3.91
C PHE A 167 -3.46 -5.11 -4.38
N LEU A 168 -2.17 -5.06 -4.73
CA LEU A 168 -1.46 -6.25 -5.17
C LEU A 168 -1.22 -7.22 -4.00
N LEU A 169 -0.79 -6.74 -2.84
CA LEU A 169 -0.50 -7.59 -1.68
C LEU A 169 -1.75 -8.26 -1.09
N ASP A 170 -2.87 -7.54 -1.00
CA ASP A 170 -4.05 -8.00 -0.25
C ASP A 170 -5.20 -8.48 -1.13
N TYR A 171 -5.30 -7.98 -2.38
CA TYR A 171 -6.38 -8.34 -3.32
C TYR A 171 -5.89 -9.04 -4.59
N GLY A 172 -4.60 -8.94 -4.93
CA GLY A 172 -4.00 -9.63 -6.08
C GLY A 172 -4.22 -8.95 -7.42
N PHE A 173 -4.43 -7.63 -7.46
CA PHE A 173 -4.56 -6.87 -8.71
C PHE A 173 -3.83 -5.52 -8.66
N VAL A 174 -3.62 -4.94 -9.85
CA VAL A 174 -3.00 -3.62 -10.03
C VAL A 174 -3.96 -2.72 -10.78
N ILE A 175 -4.20 -1.52 -10.27
CA ILE A 175 -5.04 -0.51 -10.94
C ILE A 175 -4.16 0.37 -11.81
N THR A 176 -4.50 0.45 -13.10
CA THR A 176 -3.90 1.40 -14.03
C THR A 176 -4.37 2.82 -13.71
N GLN A 177 -3.44 3.78 -13.68
CA GLN A 177 -3.73 5.20 -13.37
C GLN A 177 -4.44 5.37 -12.02
N ASN A 178 -3.97 4.64 -11.01
CA ASN A 178 -4.50 4.77 -9.66
C ASN A 178 -4.12 6.14 -9.05
N PRO A 179 -5.10 7.02 -8.73
CA PRO A 179 -4.82 8.35 -8.19
C PRO A 179 -4.29 8.32 -6.75
N TYR A 180 -4.35 7.17 -6.09
CA TYR A 180 -3.82 6.93 -4.75
C TYR A 180 -2.52 6.15 -4.76
N ASP A 181 -1.91 5.91 -5.93
CA ASP A 181 -0.65 5.19 -6.00
C ASP A 181 0.52 6.05 -5.53
N GLN A 182 1.40 5.43 -4.75
CA GLN A 182 2.50 6.12 -4.08
C GLN A 182 3.81 5.35 -4.25
N VAL A 183 4.92 6.05 -4.18
CA VAL A 183 6.26 5.46 -4.05
C VAL A 183 6.78 5.73 -2.66
N GLU A 184 7.09 4.66 -1.93
CA GLU A 184 7.69 4.69 -0.60
C GLU A 184 9.19 4.94 -0.73
N LEU A 185 9.70 5.91 0.02
CA LEU A 185 11.11 6.21 0.19
C LEU A 185 11.47 6.10 1.67
N SER A 186 12.73 5.72 1.93
CA SER A 186 13.31 5.87 3.26
C SER A 186 13.78 7.30 3.45
N TYR A 187 13.33 7.95 4.52
CA TYR A 187 13.91 9.17 5.02
C TYR A 187 15.27 8.83 5.63
N ASP A 188 16.32 9.14 4.89
CA ASP A 188 17.70 8.84 5.24
C ASP A 188 18.60 10.04 4.90
N GLY A 189 19.36 10.52 5.88
CA GLY A 189 20.15 11.74 5.73
C GLY A 189 21.19 11.65 4.60
N ALA A 190 21.82 10.48 4.41
CA ALA A 190 22.82 10.29 3.36
C ALA A 190 22.17 10.26 1.97
N LEU A 191 20.98 9.66 1.85
CA LEU A 191 20.19 9.71 0.62
C LEU A 191 19.79 11.15 0.27
N LEU A 192 19.36 11.94 1.26
CA LEU A 192 19.00 13.34 1.08
C LEU A 192 20.20 14.20 0.68
N ASP A 193 21.36 13.99 1.31
CA ASP A 193 22.62 14.65 0.94
C ASP A 193 23.01 14.33 -0.51
N ALA A 194 22.93 13.05 -0.91
CA ALA A 194 23.23 12.62 -2.28
C ALA A 194 22.27 13.24 -3.31
N ALA A 195 20.98 13.27 -3.00
CA ALA A 195 19.96 13.89 -3.86
C ALA A 195 20.19 15.40 -4.00
N SER A 196 20.45 16.08 -2.90
CA SER A 196 20.71 17.53 -2.87
C SER A 196 21.97 17.90 -3.66
N MET A 197 23.04 17.11 -3.50
CA MET A 197 24.27 17.28 -4.28
C MET A 197 24.03 17.10 -5.78
N ALA A 198 23.28 16.06 -6.17
CA ALA A 198 22.90 15.82 -7.57
C ALA A 198 22.01 16.95 -8.13
N ALA A 199 21.23 17.61 -7.27
CA ALA A 199 20.41 18.77 -7.60
C ALA A 199 21.18 20.11 -7.66
N GLY A 200 22.46 20.14 -7.29
CA GLY A 200 23.27 21.36 -7.25
C GLY A 200 22.87 22.32 -6.13
N VAL A 201 22.22 21.83 -5.08
CA VAL A 201 21.83 22.63 -3.91
C VAL A 201 23.04 22.79 -2.99
N SER A 202 23.40 24.03 -2.67
CA SER A 202 24.59 24.34 -1.85
C SER A 202 24.30 24.12 -0.36
N SER A 203 25.30 23.62 0.37
CA SER A 203 25.34 23.51 1.85
C SER A 203 24.31 22.62 2.57
N PRO A 204 23.98 21.41 2.10
CA PRO A 204 23.12 20.52 2.88
C PRO A 204 23.87 19.82 4.03
N ASN A 205 23.29 19.84 5.24
CA ASN A 205 23.66 18.97 6.36
C ASN A 205 22.46 18.08 6.74
N PHE A 206 21.87 17.35 5.78
CA PHE A 206 20.71 16.49 6.08
C PHE A 206 21.10 15.33 7.01
N SER A 207 22.33 14.82 6.88
CA SER A 207 22.88 13.78 7.77
C SER A 207 23.31 14.29 9.15
N ALA A 208 23.49 15.60 9.33
CA ALA A 208 23.94 16.22 10.58
C ALA A 208 23.11 17.45 10.94
N PRO A 209 21.79 17.30 11.16
CA PRO A 209 20.90 18.42 11.46
C PRO A 209 21.26 19.10 12.79
N ALA A 210 21.15 20.43 12.83
CA ALA A 210 21.32 21.21 14.05
C ALA A 210 20.26 20.83 15.10
N LYS A 211 20.52 21.14 16.38
CA LYS A 211 19.64 20.70 17.47
C LYS A 211 18.19 21.18 17.30
N TRP A 212 17.98 22.44 16.93
CA TRP A 212 16.64 22.99 16.69
C TRP A 212 15.93 22.31 15.50
N GLN A 213 16.68 21.90 14.46
CA GLN A 213 16.13 21.15 13.33
C GLN A 213 15.71 19.75 13.79
N GLN A 214 16.52 19.07 14.62
CA GLN A 214 16.17 17.77 15.20
C GLN A 214 14.89 17.83 16.03
N ASP A 215 14.67 18.92 16.75
CA ASP A 215 13.45 19.10 17.57
C ASP A 215 12.21 19.19 16.68
N ILE A 216 12.28 19.86 15.52
CA ILE A 216 11.20 19.90 14.53
C ILE A 216 11.06 18.54 13.82
N LEU A 217 12.15 17.88 13.44
CA LEU A 217 12.12 16.55 12.84
C LEU A 217 11.49 15.50 13.77
N SER A 218 11.67 15.65 15.08
CA SER A 218 11.02 14.80 16.08
C SER A 218 9.51 15.04 16.12
N GLN A 219 9.06 16.29 16.01
CA GLN A 219 7.64 16.63 15.86
C GLN A 219 7.03 16.08 14.56
N LEU A 220 7.83 16.03 13.48
CA LEU A 220 7.47 15.37 12.23
C LEU A 220 7.57 13.84 12.29
N ASN A 221 7.97 13.24 13.42
CA ASN A 221 8.17 11.80 13.58
C ASN A 221 9.20 11.21 12.58
N LEU A 222 10.24 11.99 12.25
CA LEU A 222 11.36 11.64 11.38
C LEU A 222 12.70 11.56 12.13
N HIS A 223 12.71 11.81 13.43
CA HIS A 223 13.88 11.73 14.29
C HIS A 223 13.49 11.23 15.69
N GLY A 224 14.41 10.53 16.36
CA GLY A 224 14.20 9.99 17.70
C GLY A 224 13.78 8.51 17.74
N GLU A 225 13.59 8.00 18.96
CA GLU A 225 13.17 6.62 19.19
C GLU A 225 11.74 6.39 18.68
N GLY A 226 11.54 5.35 17.87
CA GLY A 226 10.24 5.06 17.28
C GLY A 226 9.87 5.89 16.05
N ALA A 227 10.80 6.68 15.50
CA ALA A 227 10.58 7.48 14.31
C ALA A 227 10.08 6.63 13.11
N VAL A 228 9.13 7.17 12.35
CA VAL A 228 8.59 6.54 11.14
C VAL A 228 9.27 7.13 9.92
N LEU A 229 10.43 6.57 9.61
CA LEU A 229 11.30 6.99 8.50
C LEU A 229 10.78 6.63 7.10
N LYS A 230 9.52 6.20 6.97
CA LYS A 230 8.90 5.95 5.66
C LYS A 230 8.21 7.22 5.23
N VAL A 231 8.57 7.76 4.06
CA VAL A 231 7.89 8.90 3.43
C VAL A 231 7.43 8.48 2.02
N SER A 232 6.55 9.26 1.40
CA SER A 232 5.96 8.91 0.11
C SER A 232 6.01 10.03 -0.93
N LEU A 233 5.96 9.62 -2.20
CA LEU A 233 5.79 10.49 -3.35
C LEU A 233 4.59 10.01 -4.17
N GLY A 234 3.75 10.95 -4.61
CA GLY A 234 2.52 10.65 -5.34
C GLY A 234 1.32 10.36 -4.45
N GLY A 235 0.20 10.01 -5.08
CA GLY A 235 -1.11 9.95 -4.44
C GLY A 235 -1.78 11.32 -4.41
N PRO A 236 -2.73 11.56 -3.48
CA PRO A 236 -3.42 12.84 -3.35
C PRO A 236 -2.45 13.99 -3.04
N ASP A 237 -1.45 13.71 -2.20
CA ASP A 237 -0.37 14.62 -1.87
C ASP A 237 0.85 14.28 -2.72
N VAL A 238 1.23 15.19 -3.64
CA VAL A 238 2.34 14.95 -4.59
C VAL A 238 3.64 14.57 -3.87
N VAL A 239 3.86 15.11 -2.68
CA VAL A 239 5.00 14.83 -1.80
C VAL A 239 4.47 14.68 -0.38
N ASP A 240 4.96 13.67 0.36
CA ASP A 240 4.69 13.55 1.80
C ASP A 240 5.04 14.85 2.51
N GLY A 241 4.06 15.44 3.19
CA GLY A 241 4.23 16.74 3.85
C GLY A 241 5.37 16.73 4.86
N ARG A 242 5.63 15.61 5.54
CA ARG A 242 6.76 15.51 6.49
C ARG A 242 8.10 15.59 5.78
N LEU A 243 8.22 14.98 4.60
CA LEU A 243 9.42 15.10 3.78
C LEU A 243 9.62 16.54 3.33
N LEU A 244 8.55 17.19 2.86
CA LEU A 244 8.62 18.59 2.41
C LEU A 244 9.01 19.55 3.55
N ALA A 245 8.38 19.41 4.72
CA ALA A 245 8.70 20.19 5.90
C ALA A 245 10.14 19.95 6.36
N ALA A 246 10.60 18.70 6.41
CA ALA A 246 11.97 18.36 6.76
C ALA A 246 12.97 19.03 5.80
N LEU A 247 12.74 18.95 4.49
CA LEU A 247 13.61 19.60 3.50
C LEU A 247 13.66 21.12 3.71
N ARG A 248 12.50 21.76 3.90
CA ARG A 248 12.40 23.21 4.18
C ARG A 248 13.18 23.61 5.43
N VAL A 249 13.01 22.86 6.52
CA VAL A 249 13.68 23.10 7.81
C VAL A 249 15.19 22.93 7.69
N LEU A 250 15.64 21.90 6.96
CA LEU A 250 17.06 21.56 6.84
C LEU A 250 17.82 22.47 5.88
N LEU A 251 17.11 23.10 4.94
CA LEU A 251 17.65 24.08 4.00
C LEU A 251 17.52 25.53 4.49
N ALA A 252 16.87 25.77 5.64
CA ALA A 252 16.72 27.08 6.22
C ALA A 252 17.88 27.42 7.17
N ASP A 253 18.42 28.63 7.01
CA ASP A 253 19.52 29.14 7.85
C ASP A 253 19.03 29.91 9.08
N ASP A 254 17.76 30.37 9.08
CA ASP A 254 17.17 31.19 10.13
C ASP A 254 16.12 30.40 10.94
N PRO A 255 16.41 30.01 12.19
CA PRO A 255 15.44 29.33 13.04
C PRO A 255 14.21 30.21 13.31
N GLU A 256 14.35 31.53 13.46
CA GLU A 256 13.23 32.42 13.76
C GLU A 256 12.24 32.49 12.60
N ALA A 257 12.72 32.42 11.36
CA ALA A 257 11.86 32.32 10.18
C ALA A 257 11.04 31.02 10.20
N VAL A 258 11.65 29.89 10.57
CA VAL A 258 10.96 28.59 10.63
C VAL A 258 9.91 28.58 11.74
N HIS A 259 10.24 29.05 12.95
CA HIS A 259 9.34 29.01 14.11
C HIS A 259 8.12 29.93 14.00
N LYS A 260 8.10 30.86 13.02
CA LYS A 260 6.91 31.68 12.71
C LYS A 260 5.79 30.89 12.02
N HIS A 261 6.10 29.71 11.50
CA HIS A 261 5.13 28.87 10.78
C HIS A 261 4.80 27.61 11.59
N ASP A 262 3.53 27.22 11.55
CA ASP A 262 3.13 25.91 12.07
C ASP A 262 3.55 24.77 11.13
N LEU A 263 3.54 23.54 11.66
CA LEU A 263 3.93 22.36 10.88
C LEU A 263 3.03 22.13 9.66
N ASN A 264 1.74 22.43 9.73
CA ASN A 264 0.82 22.23 8.60
C ASN A 264 1.22 23.12 7.42
N THR A 265 1.61 24.35 7.70
CA THR A 265 2.13 25.30 6.71
C THR A 265 3.43 24.78 6.10
N LEU A 266 4.36 24.26 6.93
CA LEU A 266 5.61 23.68 6.46
C LEU A 266 5.44 22.36 5.70
N MET A 267 4.37 21.61 5.96
CA MET A 267 4.04 20.36 5.27
C MET A 267 3.25 20.60 3.97
N SER A 268 2.59 21.75 3.84
CA SER A 268 1.73 22.02 2.69
C SER A 268 2.54 22.34 1.44
N LEU A 269 2.16 21.69 0.34
CA LEU A 269 2.62 22.03 -1.00
C LEU A 269 1.71 23.10 -1.63
N ASP A 270 0.96 23.92 -0.90
CA ASP A 270 0.10 24.95 -1.50
C ASP A 270 0.91 26.08 -2.19
N VAL A 271 0.22 27.12 -2.67
CA VAL A 271 0.85 28.27 -3.35
C VAL A 271 1.74 29.09 -2.40
N GLN A 272 1.56 28.95 -1.09
CA GLN A 272 2.36 29.66 -0.10
C GLN A 272 3.80 29.13 -0.08
N VAL A 273 4.76 30.05 -0.02
CA VAL A 273 6.18 29.77 0.01
C VAL A 273 6.74 30.21 1.37
N PRO A 274 6.56 29.40 2.44
CA PRO A 274 6.70 29.88 3.82
C PRO A 274 8.09 30.42 4.13
N LEU A 275 9.14 29.78 3.59
CA LEU A 275 10.54 30.14 3.84
C LEU A 275 11.19 30.85 2.65
N GLY A 276 10.39 31.40 1.74
CA GLY A 276 10.84 32.12 0.56
C GLY A 276 11.24 31.24 -0.64
N PRO A 277 11.31 31.83 -1.84
CA PRO A 277 11.42 31.11 -3.11
C PRO A 277 12.71 30.31 -3.24
N THR A 278 13.81 30.76 -2.62
CA THR A 278 15.10 30.07 -2.67
C THR A 278 15.07 28.73 -1.95
N VAL A 279 14.58 28.71 -0.70
CA VAL A 279 14.46 27.47 0.10
C VAL A 279 13.49 26.51 -0.56
N GLU A 280 12.36 27.02 -1.06
CA GLU A 280 11.37 26.21 -1.74
C GLU A 280 11.92 25.59 -3.02
N ALA A 281 12.59 26.37 -3.87
CA ALA A 281 13.19 25.86 -5.09
C ALA A 281 14.26 24.79 -4.79
N SER A 282 15.05 24.96 -3.73
CA SER A 282 16.03 23.95 -3.30
C SER A 282 15.35 22.68 -2.79
N ALA A 283 14.32 22.78 -1.95
CA ALA A 283 13.57 21.63 -1.46
C ALA A 283 12.94 20.83 -2.61
N LEU A 284 12.28 21.52 -3.54
CA LEU A 284 11.66 20.89 -4.71
C LEU A 284 12.69 20.27 -5.67
N ARG A 285 13.86 20.89 -5.85
CA ARG A 285 14.95 20.29 -6.64
C ARG A 285 15.50 19.02 -5.96
N THR A 286 15.61 18.99 -4.64
CA THR A 286 15.98 17.78 -3.89
C THR A 286 14.93 16.68 -4.09
N VAL A 287 13.63 17.00 -4.08
CA VAL A 287 12.56 16.03 -4.40
C VAL A 287 12.70 15.49 -5.84
N LEU A 288 13.02 16.33 -6.82
CA LEU A 288 13.28 15.86 -8.20
C LEU A 288 14.45 14.89 -8.29
N ALA A 289 15.53 15.17 -7.55
CA ALA A 289 16.68 14.27 -7.49
C ALA A 289 16.33 12.94 -6.80
N LEU A 290 15.54 12.96 -5.73
CA LEU A 290 15.01 11.74 -5.10
C LEU A 290 14.17 10.91 -6.08
N CYS A 291 13.33 11.56 -6.89
CA CYS A 291 12.58 10.89 -7.96
C CYS A 291 13.51 10.21 -8.98
N ALA A 292 14.56 10.92 -9.42
CA ALA A 292 15.54 10.38 -10.36
C ALA A 292 16.27 9.17 -9.78
N ILE A 293 16.71 9.24 -8.52
CA ILE A 293 17.32 8.13 -7.80
C ILE A 293 16.34 6.95 -7.68
N ALA A 294 15.07 7.20 -7.33
CA ALA A 294 14.05 6.16 -7.23
C ALA A 294 13.83 5.43 -8.58
N LEU A 295 13.81 6.17 -9.70
CA LEU A 295 13.71 5.58 -11.04
C LEU A 295 14.90 4.68 -11.38
N GLN A 296 16.12 5.03 -10.95
CA GLN A 296 17.33 4.24 -11.21
C GLN A 296 17.32 2.86 -10.52
N HIS A 297 16.49 2.67 -9.49
CA HIS A 297 16.35 1.36 -8.84
C HIS A 297 15.55 0.34 -9.68
N PHE A 298 14.80 0.81 -10.68
CA PHE A 298 14.15 -0.08 -11.64
C PHE A 298 15.15 -0.48 -12.73
N HIS A 299 15.32 -1.79 -12.92
CA HIS A 299 16.29 -2.35 -13.87
C HIS A 299 15.80 -2.25 -15.32
N THR A 300 14.56 -1.82 -15.53
CA THR A 300 13.87 -1.71 -16.83
C THR A 300 13.32 -0.31 -17.03
N LYS A 301 13.25 0.15 -18.28
CA LYS A 301 12.63 1.42 -18.64
C LYS A 301 11.11 1.26 -18.85
N ILE A 302 10.40 2.38 -19.00
CA ILE A 302 8.96 2.38 -19.27
C ILE A 302 8.65 1.68 -20.61
N MET A 303 9.45 1.95 -21.65
CA MET A 303 9.24 1.36 -22.98
C MET A 303 9.45 -0.15 -22.97
N ASP A 304 10.43 -0.64 -22.20
CA ASP A 304 10.68 -2.08 -22.06
C ASP A 304 9.46 -2.79 -21.43
N ASP A 305 8.88 -2.20 -20.39
CA ASP A 305 7.69 -2.76 -19.74
C ASP A 305 6.45 -2.72 -20.61
N GLN A 306 6.26 -1.64 -21.37
CA GLN A 306 5.17 -1.53 -22.34
C GLN A 306 5.31 -2.59 -23.44
N ALA A 307 6.53 -2.85 -23.92
CA ALA A 307 6.80 -3.90 -24.89
C ALA A 307 6.50 -5.29 -24.31
N ILE A 308 6.90 -5.57 -23.07
CA ILE A 308 6.59 -6.83 -22.39
C ILE A 308 5.07 -7.02 -22.28
N LEU A 309 4.33 -6.00 -21.83
CA LEU A 309 2.87 -6.07 -21.70
C LEU A 309 2.17 -6.22 -23.06
N GLY A 310 2.68 -5.55 -24.10
CA GLY A 310 2.18 -5.68 -25.48
C GLY A 310 2.36 -7.09 -26.05
N GLY A 311 3.29 -7.87 -25.52
CA GLY A 311 3.52 -9.28 -25.89
C GLY A 311 2.51 -10.27 -25.30
N GLY A 312 1.57 -9.82 -24.44
CA GLY A 312 0.57 -10.69 -23.81
C GLY A 312 1.18 -11.75 -22.89
N PRO A 313 1.96 -11.36 -21.87
CA PRO A 313 2.62 -12.32 -20.99
C PRO A 313 1.60 -13.04 -20.09
N PRO A 314 1.98 -14.15 -19.43
CA PRO A 314 1.12 -14.81 -18.45
C PRO A 314 0.62 -13.84 -17.37
N LEU A 315 -0.56 -14.10 -16.82
CA LEU A 315 -1.24 -13.18 -15.88
C LEU A 315 -0.35 -12.70 -14.73
N ILE A 316 0.43 -13.60 -14.13
CA ILE A 316 1.29 -13.26 -12.99
C ILE A 316 2.44 -12.33 -13.40
N THR A 317 3.08 -12.62 -14.53
CA THR A 317 4.07 -11.74 -15.16
C THR A 317 3.45 -10.41 -15.54
N GLN A 318 2.24 -10.40 -16.11
CA GLN A 318 1.51 -9.18 -16.44
C GLN A 318 1.31 -8.31 -15.20
N LEU A 319 0.85 -8.88 -14.09
CA LEU A 319 0.65 -8.15 -12.83
C LEU A 319 1.96 -7.56 -12.29
N ALA A 320 3.04 -8.35 -12.28
CA ALA A 320 4.33 -7.88 -11.78
C ALA A 320 4.90 -6.74 -12.63
N VAL A 321 4.83 -6.85 -13.96
CA VAL A 321 5.30 -5.83 -14.90
C VAL A 321 4.42 -4.59 -14.86
N GLN A 322 3.09 -4.76 -14.83
CA GLN A 322 2.15 -3.66 -14.71
C GLN A 322 2.36 -2.89 -13.39
N PHE A 323 2.61 -3.59 -12.28
CA PHE A 323 2.92 -2.97 -11.00
C PHE A 323 4.14 -2.03 -11.10
N ARG A 324 5.30 -2.53 -11.54
CA ARG A 324 6.51 -1.69 -11.65
C ARG A 324 6.36 -0.56 -12.67
N LEU A 325 5.58 -0.78 -13.72
CA LEU A 325 5.27 0.25 -14.70
C LEU A 325 4.43 1.38 -14.08
N GLN A 326 3.40 1.05 -13.30
CA GLN A 326 2.61 2.07 -12.58
C GLN A 326 3.49 2.87 -11.61
N LYS A 327 4.41 2.21 -10.86
CA LYS A 327 5.36 2.91 -9.99
C LYS A 327 6.23 3.91 -10.76
N LYS A 328 6.77 3.52 -11.91
CA LYS A 328 7.54 4.44 -12.77
C LYS A 328 6.68 5.62 -13.24
N PHE A 329 5.42 5.39 -13.62
CA PHE A 329 4.52 6.47 -14.00
C PHE A 329 4.21 7.42 -12.83
N THR A 330 3.98 6.92 -11.62
CA THR A 330 3.80 7.74 -10.42
C THR A 330 5.01 8.66 -10.21
N ILE A 331 6.24 8.14 -10.31
CA ILE A 331 7.45 8.96 -10.14
C ILE A 331 7.54 10.03 -11.24
N VAL A 332 7.27 9.68 -12.49
CA VAL A 332 7.30 10.64 -13.61
C VAL A 332 6.26 11.73 -13.43
N ASP A 333 5.04 11.40 -12.97
CA ASP A 333 4.00 12.40 -12.72
C ASP A 333 4.40 13.38 -11.61
N VAL A 334 4.97 12.86 -10.51
CA VAL A 334 5.55 13.69 -9.44
C VAL A 334 6.62 14.62 -10.00
N MET A 335 7.56 14.10 -10.81
CA MET A 335 8.61 14.92 -11.42
C MET A 335 8.03 16.04 -12.30
N GLN A 336 6.98 15.76 -13.07
CA GLN A 336 6.32 16.77 -13.90
C GLN A 336 5.63 17.84 -13.04
N ASN A 337 4.93 17.44 -11.98
CA ASN A 337 4.24 18.36 -11.07
C ASN A 337 5.24 19.31 -10.39
N ILE A 338 6.30 18.75 -9.82
CA ILE A 338 7.36 19.50 -9.13
C ILE A 338 8.11 20.42 -10.10
N SER A 339 8.41 19.95 -11.33
CA SER A 339 9.04 20.78 -12.35
C SER A 339 8.19 21.99 -12.76
N ARG A 340 6.85 21.83 -12.87
CA ARG A 340 5.95 22.96 -13.12
C ARG A 340 5.97 23.96 -11.96
N ARG A 341 6.01 23.49 -10.72
CA ARG A 341 6.10 24.35 -9.53
C ARG A 341 7.38 25.16 -9.46
N ILE A 342 8.53 24.55 -9.71
CA ILE A 342 9.82 25.28 -9.73
C ILE A 342 9.80 26.40 -10.77
N LYS A 343 9.19 26.19 -11.94
CA LYS A 343 9.02 27.23 -12.97
C LYS A 343 8.14 28.39 -12.54
N MET A 344 7.19 28.18 -11.62
CA MET A 344 6.36 29.25 -11.06
C MET A 344 7.06 30.05 -9.96
N LEU A 345 8.15 29.52 -9.40
CA LEU A 345 8.98 30.22 -8.40
C LEU A 345 10.07 31.10 -9.02
N SER A 346 10.29 30.98 -10.34
CA SER A 346 11.31 31.69 -11.12
C SER A 346 10.76 33.00 -11.66
#